data_AF-A0A957SDA7-F1
#
_entry.id   AF-A0A957SDA7-F1
#
_cell.length_a   1.000
_cell.length_b   1.000
_cell.length_c   1.000
_cell.angle_alpha   90.00
_cell.angle_beta   90.00
_cell.angle_gamma   90.00
#
_symmetry.space_group_name_H-M   'P 1'
#
loop_
_entity.id
_entity.type
_entity.pdbx_description
1 polymer ?
#
loop_
_entity_poly.entity_id
_entity_poly.type
_entity_poly.pdbx_seq_one_letter_code
_entity_poly.pdbx_strand_id
1 'polypeptide(L)'
;IGSILYHMAAIELDWLYVEILEIEGFPPELEPLVLYEVREENGRLTPVLNESLQTHLQRLDAARALFLTAMQKMDAADFQRVRQLELYDVTPQWVLHHLMQHEAEHRGQIMEVRRLAEVAIGAE
;
A
#
# COMPACT_ATOMS: atom_id res chain seq x y z
N ILE A 1 -8.44 1.78 11.66
CA ILE A 1 -7.45 2.74 11.12
C ILE A 1 -6.10 2.06 10.90
N GLY A 2 -5.47 1.47 11.92
CA GLY A 2 -4.20 0.74 11.77
C GLY A 2 -4.17 -0.28 10.62
N SER A 3 -5.17 -1.16 10.53
CA SER A 3 -5.28 -2.11 9.40
C SER A 3 -5.35 -1.45 8.02
N ILE A 4 -5.96 -0.27 7.91
CA ILE A 4 -6.04 0.47 6.63
C ILE A 4 -4.66 1.05 6.29
N LEU A 5 -3.93 1.58 7.27
CA LEU A 5 -2.57 2.09 7.08
C LEU A 5 -1.61 0.96 6.69
N TYR A 6 -1.71 -0.20 7.33
CA TYR A 6 -0.96 -1.39 6.96
C TYR A 6 -1.25 -1.83 5.53
N HIS A 7 -2.54 -1.95 5.17
CA HIS A 7 -2.99 -2.30 3.82
C HIS A 7 -2.39 -1.36 2.77
N MET A 8 -2.44 -0.04 2.98
CA MET A 8 -1.85 0.91 2.04
C MET A 8 -0.35 0.69 1.84
N ALA A 9 0.42 0.48 2.91
CA ALA A 9 1.87 0.25 2.80
C ALA A 9 2.18 -1.06 2.07
N ALA A 10 1.45 -2.13 2.37
CA ALA A 10 1.64 -3.43 1.75
C ALA A 10 1.26 -3.41 0.26
N ILE A 11 0.14 -2.77 -0.10
CA ILE A 11 -0.27 -2.61 -1.50
C ILE A 11 0.72 -1.77 -2.30
N GLU A 12 1.27 -0.70 -1.72
CA GLU A 12 2.30 0.11 -2.40
C GLU A 12 3.57 -0.69 -2.69
N LEU A 13 3.99 -1.57 -1.77
CA LEU A 13 5.12 -2.47 -1.97
C LEU A 13 4.82 -3.57 -2.98
N ASP A 14 3.61 -4.13 -2.97
CA ASP A 14 3.14 -5.13 -3.94
C ASP A 14 3.25 -4.58 -5.37
N TRP A 15 2.56 -3.46 -5.64
CA TRP A 15 2.61 -2.73 -6.91
C TRP A 15 4.02 -2.39 -7.37
N LEU A 16 4.92 -2.07 -6.43
CA LEU A 16 6.31 -1.78 -6.73
C LEU A 16 7.08 -3.02 -7.15
N TYR A 17 7.10 -4.04 -6.30
CA TYR A 17 7.99 -5.18 -6.48
C TYR A 17 7.47 -6.17 -7.51
N VAL A 18 6.18 -6.47 -7.47
CA VAL A 18 5.56 -7.49 -8.32
C VAL A 18 5.29 -6.91 -9.70
N GLU A 19 4.57 -5.78 -9.80
CA GLU A 19 4.12 -5.27 -11.10
C GLU A 19 5.13 -4.37 -11.78
N ILE A 20 5.69 -3.39 -11.07
CA ILE A 20 6.61 -2.41 -11.69
C ILE A 20 7.99 -3.02 -11.95
N LEU A 21 8.57 -3.67 -10.93
CA LEU A 21 9.91 -4.22 -10.99
C LEU A 21 9.96 -5.67 -11.53
N GLU A 22 8.80 -6.32 -11.68
CA GLU A 22 8.68 -7.68 -12.22
C GLU A 22 9.54 -8.69 -11.42
N ILE A 23 9.62 -8.51 -10.09
CA ILE A 23 10.40 -9.35 -9.18
C ILE A 23 9.50 -10.45 -8.61
N GLU A 24 9.94 -11.70 -8.77
CA GLU A 24 9.30 -12.85 -8.14
C GLU A 24 9.62 -12.89 -6.63
N GLY A 25 8.60 -12.60 -5.81
CA GLY A 25 8.68 -12.65 -4.35
C GLY A 25 9.32 -11.42 -3.73
N PHE A 26 8.91 -11.12 -2.50
CA PHE A 26 9.49 -10.00 -1.76
C PHE A 26 10.91 -10.32 -1.28
N PRO A 27 11.89 -9.41 -1.49
CA PRO A 27 13.18 -9.51 -0.83
C PRO A 27 13.03 -9.72 0.69
N PRO A 28 13.82 -10.61 1.33
CA PRO A 28 13.70 -10.92 2.75
C PRO A 28 13.79 -9.68 3.66
N GLU A 29 14.52 -8.65 3.25
CA GLU A 29 14.63 -7.39 3.98
C GLU A 29 13.30 -6.61 4.08
N LEU A 30 12.30 -6.94 3.28
CA LEU A 30 10.97 -6.33 3.31
C LEU A 30 9.99 -7.08 4.19
N GLU A 31 10.30 -8.30 4.63
CA GLU A 31 9.44 -9.10 5.52
C GLU A 31 8.92 -8.31 6.74
N PRO A 32 9.72 -7.45 7.42
CA PRO A 32 9.22 -6.63 8.52
C PRO A 32 8.14 -5.61 8.12
N LEU A 33 8.08 -5.23 6.83
CA LEU A 33 7.10 -4.30 6.29
C LEU A 33 5.81 -5.02 5.86
N VAL A 34 5.86 -6.30 5.51
CA VAL A 34 4.72 -7.09 4.99
C VAL A 34 4.47 -8.39 5.79
N LEU A 35 4.37 -8.27 7.11
CA LEU A 35 4.25 -9.40 8.05
C LEU A 35 2.96 -10.23 7.93
N TYR A 36 1.90 -9.62 7.42
CA TYR A 36 0.56 -10.19 7.33
C TYR A 36 0.06 -10.14 5.90
N GLU A 37 -0.67 -11.17 5.50
CA GLU A 37 -1.51 -11.12 4.30
C GLU A 37 -2.42 -9.89 4.36
N VAL A 38 -2.60 -9.18 3.25
CA VAL A 38 -3.40 -7.95 3.21
C VAL A 38 -4.90 -8.21 3.40
N ARG A 39 -5.36 -9.43 3.12
CA ARG A 39 -6.76 -9.85 3.24
C ARG A 39 -6.91 -11.23 3.88
N GLU A 40 -8.01 -11.41 4.61
CA GLU A 40 -8.49 -12.72 5.04
C GLU A 40 -9.08 -13.50 3.85
N GLU A 41 -9.28 -14.81 3.99
CA GLU A 41 -9.90 -15.69 2.97
C GLU A 41 -11.26 -15.20 2.47
N ASN A 42 -12.00 -14.46 3.31
CA ASN A 42 -13.30 -13.88 2.98
C ASN A 42 -13.22 -12.54 2.22
N GLY A 43 -12.01 -12.07 1.88
CA GLY A 43 -11.75 -10.84 1.12
C GLY A 43 -11.71 -9.55 1.96
N ARG A 44 -12.03 -9.61 3.26
CA ARG A 44 -11.88 -8.45 4.16
C ARG A 44 -10.41 -8.16 4.43
N LEU A 45 -10.11 -6.90 4.78
CA LEU A 45 -8.77 -6.53 5.24
C LEU A 45 -8.40 -7.32 6.49
N THR A 46 -7.17 -7.82 6.51
CA THR A 46 -6.62 -8.49 7.71
C THR A 46 -6.58 -7.52 8.87
N PRO A 47 -7.16 -7.87 10.03
CA PRO A 47 -7.06 -7.05 11.23
C PRO A 47 -5.61 -6.99 11.73
N VAL A 48 -4.97 -5.82 11.64
CA VAL A 48 -3.67 -5.58 12.26
C VAL A 48 -3.91 -4.80 13.55
N LEU A 49 -3.82 -5.53 14.67
CA LEU A 49 -4.13 -5.06 16.01
C LEU A 49 -2.87 -5.03 16.87
N ASN A 50 -2.89 -4.25 17.95
CA ASN A 50 -1.81 -4.14 18.94
C ASN A 50 -0.49 -3.54 18.41
N GLU A 51 -0.47 -2.98 17.21
CA GLU A 51 0.61 -2.11 16.74
C GLU A 51 0.30 -0.64 17.06
N SER A 52 1.35 0.14 17.30
CA SER A 52 1.19 1.58 17.52
C SER A 52 0.89 2.31 16.20
N LEU A 53 0.22 3.46 16.27
CA LEU A 53 0.07 4.33 15.10
C LEU A 53 1.43 4.70 14.50
N GLN A 54 2.43 4.96 15.34
CA GLN A 54 3.78 5.29 14.90
C GLN A 54 4.40 4.17 14.06
N THR A 55 4.18 2.92 14.42
CA THR A 55 4.65 1.74 13.66
C THR A 55 4.05 1.72 12.27
N HIS A 56 2.75 1.97 12.13
CA HIS A 56 2.09 2.04 10.83
C HIS A 56 2.60 3.21 9.97
N LEU A 57 2.82 4.37 10.57
CA LEU A 57 3.36 5.54 9.86
C LEU A 57 4.79 5.29 9.38
N GLN A 58 5.65 4.71 10.21
CA GLN A 58 7.01 4.33 9.81
C GLN A 58 7.02 3.31 8.67
N ARG A 59 6.07 2.36 8.67
CA ARG A 59 5.91 1.40 7.58
C ARG A 59 5.51 2.08 6.27
N LEU A 60 4.57 3.03 6.31
CA LEU A 60 4.19 3.84 5.16
C LEU A 60 5.36 4.68 4.64
N ASP A 61 6.10 5.33 5.53
CA ASP A 61 7.29 6.12 5.15
C ASP A 61 8.35 5.24 4.48
N ALA A 62 8.58 4.03 4.98
CA ALA A 62 9.52 3.07 4.40
C ALA A 62 9.07 2.60 3.01
N ALA A 63 7.80 2.21 2.86
CA ALA A 63 7.22 1.83 1.57
C ALA A 63 7.36 2.97 0.55
N ARG A 64 7.03 4.19 0.96
CA ARG A 64 7.14 5.40 0.12
C ARG A 64 8.56 5.71 -0.30
N ALA A 65 9.52 5.57 0.62
CA ALA A 65 10.93 5.78 0.31
C ALA A 65 11.45 4.78 -0.73
N LEU A 66 11.06 3.51 -0.62
CA LEU A 66 11.41 2.46 -1.59
C LEU A 66 10.79 2.75 -2.97
N PHE A 67 9.50 3.09 -3.00
CA PHE A 67 8.78 3.43 -4.23
C PHE A 67 9.44 4.61 -4.94
N LEU A 68 9.66 5.72 -4.24
CA LEU A 68 10.29 6.91 -4.82
C LEU A 68 11.72 6.63 -5.30
N THR A 69 12.50 5.86 -4.54
CA THR A 69 13.86 5.47 -4.93
C THR A 69 13.87 4.67 -6.23
N ALA A 70 12.90 3.78 -6.44
CA ALA A 70 12.77 3.02 -7.68
C ALA A 70 12.34 3.93 -8.85
N MET A 71 11.32 4.76 -8.65
CA MET A 71 10.82 5.67 -9.69
C MET A 71 11.88 6.67 -10.15
N GLN A 72 12.71 7.19 -9.25
CA GLN A 72 13.79 8.14 -9.58
C GLN A 72 14.89 7.53 -10.45
N LYS A 73 15.01 6.20 -10.50
CA LYS A 73 15.99 5.50 -11.35
C LYS A 73 15.46 5.21 -12.75
N MET A 74 14.15 5.33 -12.96
CA MET A 74 13.53 5.09 -14.26
C MET A 74 13.74 6.28 -15.18
N ASP A 75 14.06 5.99 -16.44
CA ASP A 75 13.95 6.99 -17.49
C ASP A 75 12.50 7.09 -18.00
N ALA A 76 12.24 8.06 -18.88
CA ALA A 76 10.90 8.28 -19.41
C ALA A 76 10.37 7.08 -20.23
N ALA A 77 11.24 6.32 -20.89
CA ALA A 77 10.83 5.18 -21.69
C ALA A 77 10.40 4.02 -20.78
N ASP A 78 11.16 3.73 -19.72
CA ASP A 78 10.82 2.68 -18.77
C ASP A 78 9.58 3.03 -17.94
N PHE A 79 9.41 4.30 -17.55
CA PHE A 79 8.24 4.78 -16.83
C PHE A 79 6.92 4.62 -17.62
N GLN A 80 7.01 4.62 -18.95
CA GLN A 80 5.88 4.44 -19.87
C GLN A 80 5.80 3.02 -20.46
N ARG A 81 6.82 2.17 -20.23
CA ARG A 81 6.85 0.81 -20.75
C ARG A 81 5.78 -0.03 -20.09
N VAL A 82 4.99 -0.72 -20.92
CA VAL A 82 3.97 -1.67 -20.45
C VAL A 82 4.63 -2.89 -19.81
N ARG A 83 4.14 -3.24 -18.63
CA ARG A 83 4.35 -4.49 -17.91
C ARG A 83 3.16 -5.39 -18.24
N GLN A 84 3.42 -6.56 -18.80
CA GLN A 84 2.37 -7.51 -19.17
C GLN A 84 2.24 -8.56 -18.08
N LEU A 85 1.10 -8.59 -17.41
CA LEU A 85 0.81 -9.55 -16.35
C LEU A 85 -0.27 -10.52 -16.85
N GLU A 86 -0.45 -11.64 -16.14
CA GLU A 86 -1.36 -12.71 -16.57
C GLU A 86 -2.80 -12.21 -16.79
N LEU A 87 -3.26 -11.29 -15.94
CA LEU A 87 -4.65 -10.84 -15.92
C LEU A 87 -4.87 -9.43 -16.48
N TYR A 88 -3.83 -8.60 -16.54
CA TYR A 88 -3.94 -7.19 -16.92
C TYR A 88 -2.57 -6.58 -17.27
N ASP A 89 -2.59 -5.47 -18.00
CA ASP A 89 -1.39 -4.71 -18.35
C ASP A 89 -1.32 -3.42 -17.55
N VAL A 90 -0.13 -3.00 -17.13
CA VAL A 90 0.10 -1.73 -16.43
C VAL A 90 1.35 -1.00 -16.92
N THR A 91 1.43 0.29 -16.64
CA THR A 91 2.67 1.07 -16.75
C THR A 91 3.01 1.64 -15.37
N PRO A 92 4.29 1.88 -15.05
CA PRO A 92 4.65 2.58 -13.82
C PRO A 92 3.92 3.93 -13.66
N GLN A 93 3.67 4.64 -14.76
CA GLN A 93 2.84 5.84 -14.78
C GLN A 93 1.41 5.60 -14.29
N TRP A 94 0.74 4.56 -14.79
CA TRP A 94 -0.60 4.22 -14.37
C TRP A 94 -0.63 3.76 -12.90
N VAL A 95 0.35 2.96 -12.49
CA VAL A 95 0.48 2.48 -11.11
C VAL A 95 0.64 3.64 -10.13
N LEU A 96 1.47 4.63 -10.44
CA LEU A 96 1.61 5.84 -9.62
C LEU A 96 0.26 6.56 -9.45
N HIS A 97 -0.48 6.77 -10.55
CA HIS A 97 -1.82 7.35 -10.49
C HIS A 97 -2.78 6.51 -9.65
N HIS A 98 -2.79 5.19 -9.87
CA HIS A 98 -3.63 4.25 -9.15
C HIS A 98 -3.37 4.30 -7.63
N LEU A 99 -2.12 4.28 -7.20
CA LEU A 99 -1.74 4.35 -5.80
C LEU A 99 -2.16 5.68 -5.15
N MET A 100 -2.02 6.81 -5.87
CA MET A 100 -2.51 8.11 -5.37
C MET A 100 -4.03 8.12 -5.16
N GLN A 101 -4.79 7.53 -6.10
CA GLN A 101 -6.23 7.40 -5.97
C GLN A 101 -6.60 6.46 -4.80
N HIS A 102 -5.97 5.30 -4.73
CA HIS A 102 -6.18 4.30 -3.68
C HIS A 102 -5.92 4.88 -2.28
N GLU A 103 -4.84 5.65 -2.10
CA GLU A 103 -4.55 6.35 -0.84
C GLU A 103 -5.64 7.39 -0.51
N ALA A 104 -6.11 8.16 -1.50
CA ALA A 104 -7.17 9.15 -1.28
C ALA A 104 -8.51 8.51 -0.88
N GLU A 105 -8.86 7.36 -1.46
CA GLU A 105 -10.05 6.58 -1.10
C GLU A 105 -9.94 6.05 0.34
N HIS A 106 -8.79 5.48 0.70
CA HIS A 106 -8.53 5.00 2.06
C HIS A 106 -8.47 6.12 3.09
N ARG A 107 -8.01 7.32 2.73
CA ARG A 107 -8.12 8.50 3.60
C ARG A 107 -9.58 8.79 3.93
N GLY A 108 -10.49 8.68 2.97
CA GLY A 108 -11.93 8.80 3.20
C GLY A 108 -12.46 7.74 4.18
N GLN A 109 -12.04 6.48 4.01
CA GLN A 109 -12.43 5.40 4.92
C GLN A 109 -11.88 5.60 6.34
N ILE A 110 -10.64 6.08 6.48
CA ILE A 110 -10.04 6.43 7.77
C ILE A 110 -10.87 7.51 8.48
N MET A 111 -11.30 8.55 7.75
CA MET A 111 -12.16 9.59 8.31
C MET A 111 -13.50 9.02 8.81
N GLU A 112 -14.12 8.13 8.05
CA GLU A 112 -15.38 7.50 8.48
C GLU A 112 -15.18 6.60 9.71
N VAL A 113 -14.12 5.79 9.74
CA VAL A 113 -13.80 4.96 10.92
C VAL A 113 -13.55 5.84 12.15
N ARG A 114 -12.85 6.97 11.98
CA ARG A 114 -12.61 7.92 13.08
C ARG A 114 -13.92 8.48 13.61
N ARG A 115 -14.78 8.99 12.71
CA ARG A 115 -16.09 9.55 13.05
C ARG A 115 -16.97 8.53 13.77
N LEU A 116 -17.02 7.29 13.29
CA LEU A 116 -17.78 6.22 13.94
C LEU A 116 -17.25 5.90 15.35
N ALA A 117 -15.93 5.93 15.54
CA ALA A 117 -15.32 5.73 16.85
C ALA A 117 -15.63 6.90 17.80
N GLU A 118 -15.55 8.15 17.33
CA GLU A 118 -15.93 9.36 18.09
C GLU A 118 -17.38 9.27 18.58
N VAL A 119 -18.32 8.95 17.68
CA VAL A 119 -19.73 8.72 18.02
C VAL A 119 -19.90 7.60 19.05
N ALA A 120 -19.17 6.48 18.90
CA ALA A 120 -19.28 5.34 19.80
C ALA A 120 -18.78 5.65 21.23
N ILE A 121 -17.82 6.57 21.39
CA ILE A 121 -17.29 6.99 22.70
C ILE A 121 -17.96 8.26 23.24
N GLY A 122 -18.94 8.83 22.53
CA GLY A 122 -19.65 10.05 22.95
C GLY A 122 -18.83 11.33 22.81
N ALA A 123 -17.80 11.33 21.95
CA ALA A 123 -17.15 12.55 21.50
C ALA A 123 -17.90 13.05 20.26
N GLU A 124 -18.48 14.26 20.31
CA GLU A 124 -19.31 14.83 19.22
C GLU A 124 -18.61 14.88 17.85
#